data_AF-W1XKF8-F1
#
_entry.id   AF-W1XKF8-F1
#
_cell.length_a   1.000
_cell.length_b   1.000
_cell.length_c   1.000
_cell.angle_alpha   90.00
_cell.angle_beta   90.00
_cell.angle_gamma   90.00
#
_symmetry.space_group_name_H-M   'P 1'
#
loop_
_entity.id
_entity.type
_entity.pdbx_description
1 polymer ?
#
loop_
_entity_poly.entity_id
_entity_poly.type
_entity_poly.pdbx_seq_one_letter_code
_entity_poly.pdbx_strand_id
1 'polypeptide(L)'
;LKILVVCKDKLTMTNTFLAQGGISVAKNKEDIPFFIEDTLKAGQYKNDIKAVKVLAEESAYNIEQLMSFGLNFDTDNNGNIDFTREGAHSVNRIVHTKDN
;
A
#
# COMPACT_ATOMS: atom_id res chain seq x y z
N LEU A 1 -19.79 17.14 11.49
CA LEU A 1 -19.85 17.28 10.02
C LEU A 1 -21.11 16.61 9.49
N LYS A 2 -21.72 17.11 8.41
CA LYS A 2 -22.77 16.40 7.65
C LYS A 2 -22.14 15.98 6.32
N ILE A 3 -22.15 14.69 6.00
CA ILE A 3 -21.39 14.11 4.88
C ILE A 3 -22.35 13.35 3.96
N LEU A 4 -22.25 13.59 2.66
CA LEU A 4 -22.95 12.85 1.61
C LEU A 4 -21.92 12.20 0.68
N VAL A 5 -22.07 10.90 0.44
CA VAL A 5 -21.25 10.13 -0.52
C VAL A 5 -22.11 9.80 -1.73
N VAL A 6 -21.64 10.13 -2.93
CA VAL A 6 -22.33 9.87 -4.20
C VAL A 6 -21.50 8.90 -5.03
N CYS A 7 -22.12 7.84 -5.54
CA CYS A 7 -21.50 6.87 -6.43
C CYS A 7 -22.39 6.67 -7.66
N LYS A 8 -21.78 6.39 -8.82
CA LYS A 8 -22.51 6.07 -10.05
C LYS A 8 -23.36 4.80 -9.90
N ASP A 9 -22.95 3.89 -9.04
CA ASP A 9 -23.58 2.59 -8.81
C ASP A 9 -23.42 2.17 -7.33
N LYS A 10 -23.49 0.87 -7.03
CA LYS A 10 -23.20 0.30 -5.70
C LYS A 10 -21.78 0.65 -5.26
N LEU A 11 -21.61 0.96 -3.98
CA LEU A 11 -20.31 1.27 -3.37
C LEU A 11 -19.27 0.16 -3.52
N THR A 12 -19.71 -1.09 -3.70
CA THR A 12 -18.84 -2.26 -3.92
C THR A 12 -18.43 -2.45 -5.37
N MET A 13 -19.10 -1.80 -6.34
CA MET A 13 -18.74 -1.94 -7.75
C MET A 13 -17.67 -0.90 -8.13
N THR A 14 -16.47 -1.10 -7.60
CA THR A 14 -15.31 -0.21 -7.79
C THR A 14 -14.04 -0.99 -8.09
N ASN A 15 -13.05 -0.36 -8.71
CA ASN A 15 -11.74 -0.99 -8.95
C ASN A 15 -11.02 -1.33 -7.63
N THR A 16 -11.26 -0.58 -6.56
CA THR A 16 -10.73 -0.87 -5.22
C THR A 16 -11.22 -2.22 -4.71
N PHE A 17 -12.49 -2.56 -4.95
CA PHE A 17 -13.06 -3.86 -4.55
C PHE A 17 -12.49 -5.03 -5.36
N LEU A 18 -11.96 -4.78 -6.57
CA LEU A 18 -11.41 -5.80 -7.47
C LEU A 18 -9.87 -5.92 -7.38
N ALA A 19 -9.22 -5.17 -6.50
CA ALA A 19 -7.76 -5.17 -6.38
C ALA A 19 -7.26 -6.49 -5.76
N GLN A 20 -6.19 -7.06 -6.34
CA GLN A 20 -5.63 -8.35 -5.92
C GLN A 20 -4.15 -8.30 -5.52
N GLY A 21 -3.37 -7.37 -6.08
CA GLY A 21 -1.90 -7.35 -5.87
C GLY A 21 -1.48 -6.97 -4.46
N GLY A 22 -2.25 -6.11 -3.79
CA GLY A 22 -1.96 -5.61 -2.44
C GLY A 22 -1.54 -4.14 -2.40
N ILE A 23 -0.95 -3.73 -1.27
CA ILE A 23 -0.55 -2.35 -0.99
C ILE A 23 0.95 -2.30 -0.70
N SER A 24 1.69 -1.46 -1.43
CA SER A 24 3.11 -1.22 -1.17
C SER A 24 3.30 -0.38 0.09
N VAL A 25 4.16 -0.82 1.01
CA VAL A 25 4.45 -0.17 2.30
C VAL A 25 5.94 -0.25 2.62
N ALA A 26 6.51 0.81 3.18
CA ALA A 26 7.88 0.76 3.68
C ALA A 26 7.96 -0.20 4.87
N LYS A 27 8.88 -1.18 4.82
CA LYS A 27 9.01 -2.16 5.91
C LYS A 27 9.44 -1.56 7.24
N ASN A 28 10.26 -0.51 7.14
CA ASN A 28 10.85 0.22 8.26
C ASN A 28 11.42 1.55 7.74
N LYS A 29 12.04 2.33 8.62
CA LYS A 29 12.60 3.64 8.27
C LYS A 29 13.77 3.53 7.29
N GLU A 30 14.53 2.43 7.37
CA GLU A 30 15.67 2.17 6.50
C GLU A 30 15.24 1.84 5.06
N ASP A 31 14.00 1.36 4.87
CA ASP A 31 13.43 1.04 3.56
C ASP A 31 12.85 2.25 2.81
N ILE A 32 12.53 3.35 3.53
CA ILE A 32 11.92 4.56 2.94
C ILE A 32 12.74 5.13 1.76
N PRO A 33 14.08 5.30 1.84
CA PRO A 33 14.85 5.80 0.71
C PRO A 33 14.77 4.90 -0.53
N PHE A 34 14.71 3.58 -0.33
CA PHE A 34 14.57 2.62 -1.43
C PHE A 34 13.17 2.65 -2.04
N PHE A 35 12.12 2.80 -1.21
CA PHE A 35 10.75 2.99 -1.70
C PHE A 35 10.69 4.21 -2.63
N ILE A 36 11.22 5.35 -2.16
CA ILE A 36 11.24 6.60 -2.91
C ILE A 36 11.93 6.39 -4.26
N GLU A 37 13.13 5.80 -4.25
CA GLU A 37 13.91 5.59 -5.47
C GLU A 37 13.24 4.62 -6.44
N ASP A 38 12.67 3.51 -5.95
CA ASP A 38 11.91 2.56 -6.79
C ASP A 38 10.73 3.27 -7.47
N THR A 39 10.02 4.12 -6.72
CA THR A 39 8.86 4.87 -7.21
C THR A 39 9.26 5.91 -8.26
N LEU A 40 10.34 6.65 -8.02
CA LEU A 40 10.89 7.61 -8.96
C LEU A 40 11.34 6.93 -10.25
N LYS A 41 12.10 5.81 -10.14
CA LYS A 41 12.53 5.03 -11.30
C LYS A 41 11.35 4.53 -12.11
N ALA A 42 10.34 3.95 -11.46
CA ALA A 42 9.14 3.45 -12.13
C ALA A 42 8.39 4.57 -12.89
N GLY A 43 8.35 5.78 -12.33
CA GLY A 43 7.77 6.95 -12.98
C GLY A 43 8.71 7.69 -13.95
N GLN A 44 9.87 7.11 -14.30
CA GLN A 44 10.90 7.76 -15.13
C GLN A 44 11.33 9.14 -14.59
N TYR A 45 11.33 9.31 -13.27
CA TYR A 45 11.65 10.54 -12.55
C TYR A 45 10.76 11.74 -12.93
N LYS A 46 9.56 11.48 -13.45
CA LYS A 46 8.56 12.53 -13.77
C LYS A 46 7.58 12.78 -12.62
N ASN A 47 7.75 12.10 -11.50
CA ASN A 47 6.93 12.27 -10.30
C ASN A 47 7.22 13.60 -9.59
N ASP A 48 6.28 14.07 -8.79
CA ASP A 48 6.58 15.06 -7.76
C ASP A 48 7.28 14.38 -6.58
N ILE A 49 8.55 14.72 -6.36
CA ILE A 49 9.36 14.13 -5.29
C ILE A 49 8.78 14.38 -3.89
N LYS A 50 8.08 15.50 -3.67
CA LYS A 50 7.45 15.78 -2.36
C LYS A 50 6.30 14.82 -2.10
N ALA A 51 5.49 14.54 -3.12
CA ALA A 51 4.39 13.58 -3.02
C ALA A 51 4.92 12.15 -2.80
N VAL A 52 6.00 11.76 -3.49
CA VAL A 52 6.62 10.43 -3.31
C VAL A 52 7.20 10.26 -1.91
N LYS A 53 7.81 11.30 -1.34
CA LYS A 53 8.30 11.27 0.06
C LYS A 53 7.17 11.03 1.05
N VAL A 54 6.08 11.80 0.94
CA VAL A 54 4.89 11.62 1.80
C VAL A 54 4.33 10.21 1.65
N LEU A 55 4.19 9.73 0.42
CA LEU A 55 3.71 8.36 0.14
C LEU A 55 4.56 7.31 0.86
N ALA A 56 5.88 7.39 0.78
CA ALA A 56 6.77 6.41 1.40
C ALA A 56 6.82 6.54 2.93
N GLU A 57 6.96 7.76 3.45
CA GLU A 57 7.12 8.05 4.88
C GLU A 57 5.86 7.72 5.69
N GLU A 58 4.68 7.97 5.15
CA GLU A 58 3.41 7.72 5.84
C GLU A 58 2.86 6.30 5.61
N SER A 59 3.46 5.52 4.69
CA SER A 59 2.92 4.23 4.28
C SER A 59 2.71 3.25 5.45
N ALA A 60 3.69 3.11 6.35
CA ALA A 60 3.62 2.20 7.48
C ALA A 60 2.50 2.59 8.45
N TYR A 61 2.41 3.88 8.79
CA TYR A 61 1.35 4.41 9.65
C TYR A 61 -0.04 4.17 9.02
N ASN A 62 -0.19 4.38 7.72
CA ASN A 62 -1.46 4.17 7.03
C ASN A 62 -1.88 2.69 7.03
N ILE A 63 -0.92 1.75 6.90
CA ILE A 63 -1.20 0.31 7.04
C ILE A 63 -1.65 -0.03 8.47
N GLU A 64 -0.99 0.49 9.49
CA GLU A 64 -1.40 0.31 10.89
C GLU A 64 -2.82 0.83 11.14
N GLN A 65 -3.18 1.97 10.54
CA GLN A 65 -4.53 2.52 10.64
C GLN A 65 -5.58 1.63 9.98
N LEU A 66 -5.28 1.06 8.79
CA LEU A 66 -6.17 0.10 8.15
C LEU A 66 -6.38 -1.15 9.01
N MET A 67 -5.31 -1.65 9.63
CA MET A 67 -5.40 -2.77 10.58
C MET A 67 -6.26 -2.39 11.80
N SER A 68 -6.16 -1.16 12.29
CA SER A 68 -7.01 -0.67 13.40
C SER A 68 -8.50 -0.62 13.03
N PHE A 69 -8.83 -0.50 11.74
CA PHE A 69 -10.20 -0.55 11.23
C PHE A 69 -10.71 -1.99 10.99
N GLY A 70 -9.88 -3.00 11.28
CA GLY A 70 -10.25 -4.42 11.18
C GLY A 70 -9.79 -5.11 9.91
N LEU A 71 -8.93 -4.49 9.08
CA LEU A 71 -8.32 -5.16 7.94
C LEU A 71 -7.21 -6.10 8.43
N ASN A 72 -7.32 -7.38 8.10
CA ASN A 72 -6.31 -8.38 8.43
C ASN A 72 -5.48 -8.69 7.18
N PHE A 73 -4.19 -8.40 7.22
CA PHE A 73 -3.24 -8.84 6.19
C PHE A 73 -2.76 -10.27 6.47
N ASP A 74 -2.35 -10.97 5.41
CA ASP A 74 -1.80 -12.31 5.55
C ASP A 74 -0.50 -12.28 6.37
N THR A 75 -0.28 -13.35 7.15
CA THR A 75 0.92 -13.54 7.96
C THR A 75 1.61 -14.85 7.62
N ASP A 76 2.93 -14.89 7.80
CA ASP A 76 3.73 -16.12 7.73
C ASP A 76 3.46 -17.07 8.92
N ASN A 77 4.09 -18.24 8.90
CA ASN A 77 3.96 -19.26 9.96
C ASN A 77 4.43 -18.79 11.35
N ASN A 78 5.15 -17.66 11.43
CA ASN A 78 5.64 -17.08 12.67
C ASN A 78 4.76 -15.91 13.15
N GLY A 79 3.68 -15.59 12.43
CA GLY A 79 2.79 -14.48 12.74
C GLY A 79 3.30 -13.11 12.29
N ASN A 80 4.35 -13.04 11.48
CA ASN A 80 4.80 -11.78 10.87
C ASN A 80 4.02 -11.53 9.58
N ILE A 81 3.84 -10.26 9.21
CA ILE A 81 3.21 -9.90 7.93
C ILE A 81 3.92 -10.61 6.75
N ASP A 82 3.15 -11.30 5.91
CA ASP A 82 3.63 -11.92 4.67
C ASP A 82 3.77 -10.81 3.60
N PHE A 83 4.99 -10.64 3.10
CA PHE A 83 5.31 -9.60 2.12
C PHE A 83 5.61 -10.22 0.76
N THR A 84 4.91 -9.75 -0.27
CA THR A 84 5.22 -10.07 -1.67
C THR A 84 6.04 -8.97 -2.33
N ARG A 85 6.46 -9.24 -3.57
CA ARG A 85 7.18 -8.30 -4.43
C ARG A 85 6.62 -8.38 -5.84
N GLU A 86 6.23 -7.23 -6.36
CA GLU A 86 5.75 -7.08 -7.73
C GLU A 86 6.42 -5.88 -8.41
N GLY A 87 6.32 -5.81 -9.74
CA GLY A 87 6.76 -4.65 -10.51
C GLY A 87 8.23 -4.26 -10.31
N ALA A 88 8.49 -2.97 -10.17
CA ALA A 88 9.83 -2.37 -10.14
C ALA A 88 10.44 -2.28 -8.73
N HIS A 89 9.89 -2.99 -7.74
CA HIS A 89 10.39 -2.92 -6.37
C HIS A 89 11.71 -3.68 -6.18
N SER A 90 12.66 -3.05 -5.50
CA SER A 90 13.96 -3.63 -5.15
C SER A 90 13.89 -4.62 -3.98
N VAL A 91 12.91 -4.46 -3.07
CA VAL A 91 12.67 -5.37 -1.93
C VAL A 91 11.20 -5.82 -1.85
N ASN A 92 10.92 -6.89 -1.10
CA ASN A 92 9.56 -7.36 -0.81
C ASN A 92 8.89 -6.39 0.16
N ARG A 93 7.87 -5.66 -0.30
CA ARG A 93 7.26 -4.56 0.43
C ARG A 93 5.75 -4.42 0.22
N ILE A 94 5.11 -5.42 -0.38
CA ILE A 94 3.67 -5.41 -0.66
C ILE A 94 2.96 -6.26 0.38
N VAL A 95 2.02 -5.67 1.11
CA VAL A 95 1.10 -6.39 2.00
C VAL A 95 -0.15 -6.78 1.21
N HIS A 96 -0.68 -7.97 1.48
CA HIS A 96 -1.82 -8.50 0.74
C HIS A 96 -2.77 -9.30 1.63
N THR A 97 -3.93 -9.57 1.06
CA THR A 97 -4.91 -10.52 1.58
C THR A 97 -5.18 -11.50 0.46
N LYS A 98 -4.83 -12.78 0.61
CA LYS A 98 -5.27 -13.80 -0.34
C LYS A 98 -6.76 -14.01 -0.15
N ASP A 99 -7.47 -14.18 -1.27
CA ASP A 99 -8.86 -14.64 -1.23
C ASP A 99 -8.86 -16.00 -0.49
N ASN A 100 -9.54 -16.06 0.67
CA ASN A 100 -9.79 -17.30 1.39
C ASN A 100 -10.65 -18.26 0.57
#